data_AF-A0A7J6SYD8-F1
#
_entry.id   AF-A0A7J6SYD8-F1
#
_cell.length_a   1.000
_cell.length_b   1.000
_cell.length_c   1.000
_cell.angle_alpha   90.00
_cell.angle_beta   90.00
_cell.angle_gamma   90.00
#
_symmetry.space_group_name_H-M   'P 1'
#
loop_
_entity.id
_entity.type
_entity.pdbx_description
1 polymer ?
#
loop_
_entity_poly.entity_id
_entity_poly.type
_entity_poly.pdbx_seq_one_letter_code
_entity_poly.pdbx_strand_id
1 'polypeptide(L)'
;HQLNDRQAHDLEMLLVGGFAPLKGFMNRSDYDGVVERMRLSTGELWPLPVTLDTNNASKFVVGTCVTLLDTFGNPVAKLKVEDVWRPNKTIEALRCYGTLNRYDHPAVKYLMVYAGDSYVA
;
A
#
# COMPACT_ATOMS: atom_id res chain seq x y z
N HIS A 1 2.29 -14.54 3.27
CA HIS A 1 2.23 -13.74 2.04
C HIS A 1 3.63 -13.23 1.77
N GLN A 2 4.23 -13.62 0.64
CA GLN A 2 5.57 -13.20 0.27
C GLN A 2 5.53 -11.79 -0.32
N LEU A 3 6.34 -10.89 0.24
CA LEU A 3 6.42 -9.50 -0.17
C LEU A 3 7.32 -9.35 -1.40
N ASN A 4 7.01 -8.35 -2.23
CA ASN A 4 7.96 -7.86 -3.22
C ASN A 4 8.96 -6.87 -2.57
N ASP A 5 10.02 -6.51 -3.30
CA ASP A 5 11.07 -5.62 -2.77
C ASP A 5 10.51 -4.27 -2.28
N ARG A 6 9.56 -3.66 -3.00
CA ARG A 6 8.97 -2.38 -2.59
C ARG A 6 8.22 -2.52 -1.27
N GLN A 7 7.38 -3.54 -1.17
CA GLN A 7 6.60 -3.82 0.03
C GLN A 7 7.48 -4.17 1.23
N ALA A 8 8.62 -4.85 1.01
CA ALA A 8 9.58 -5.17 2.06
C ALA A 8 10.24 -3.90 2.61
N HIS A 9 10.66 -2.96 1.76
CA HIS A 9 11.18 -1.67 2.20
C HIS A 9 10.12 -0.81 2.90
N ASP A 10 8.89 -0.77 2.38
CA ASP A 10 7.79 -0.06 3.03
C ASP A 10 7.49 -0.65 4.42
N LEU A 11 7.52 -1.98 4.55
CA LEU A 11 7.37 -2.66 5.84
C LEU A 11 8.51 -2.31 6.79
N GLU A 12 9.76 -2.28 6.33
CA GLU A 12 10.91 -1.87 7.15
C GLU A 12 10.70 -0.47 7.71
N MET A 13 10.31 0.49 6.86
CA MET A 13 10.04 1.88 7.25
C MET A 13 8.88 1.99 8.26
N LEU A 14 7.86 1.15 8.16
CA LEU A 14 6.77 1.06 9.14
C LEU A 14 7.28 0.52 10.48
N LEU A 15 8.07 -0.55 10.47
CA LEU A 15 8.55 -1.23 11.67
C LEU A 15 9.56 -0.39 12.47
N VAL A 16 10.44 0.35 11.79
CA VAL A 16 11.41 1.25 12.45
C VAL A 16 10.82 2.60 12.84
N GLY A 17 9.55 2.86 12.50
CA GLY A 17 8.87 4.13 12.78
C GLY A 17 9.27 5.29 11.87
N GLY A 18 10.01 5.01 10.78
CA GLY A 18 10.35 6.01 9.77
C GLY A 18 9.13 6.57 9.04
N PHE A 19 8.02 5.81 9.05
CA PHE A 19 6.72 6.27 8.56
C PHE A 19 5.74 6.75 9.63
N ALA A 20 6.21 7.12 10.83
CA ALA A 20 5.34 7.75 11.82
C ALA A 20 4.60 8.96 11.19
N PRO A 21 3.27 9.08 11.37
CA PRO A 21 2.44 8.41 12.37
C PRO A 21 1.83 7.05 11.96
N LEU A 22 2.07 6.56 10.74
CA LEU A 22 1.50 5.29 10.27
C LEU A 22 1.86 4.12 11.19
N LYS A 23 0.90 3.21 11.38
CA LYS A 23 1.03 2.01 12.23
C LYS A 23 1.06 0.71 11.44
N GLY A 24 0.86 0.78 10.13
CA GLY A 24 0.82 -0.33 9.21
C GLY A 24 0.59 0.19 7.79
N PHE A 25 0.32 -0.72 6.87
CA PHE A 25 -0.20 -0.36 5.56
C PHE A 25 -1.55 0.36 5.73
N MET A 26 -1.80 1.37 4.89
CA MET A 26 -3.01 2.17 4.98
C MET A 26 -4.25 1.33 4.69
N ASN A 27 -5.29 1.45 5.51
CA ASN A 27 -6.64 1.02 5.14
C ASN A 27 -7.24 1.93 4.07
N ARG A 28 -8.43 1.58 3.57
CA ARG A 28 -9.07 2.37 2.52
C ARG A 28 -9.36 3.82 2.92
N SER A 29 -9.73 4.07 4.17
CA SER A 29 -10.05 5.42 4.66
C SER A 29 -8.81 6.33 4.64
N ASP A 30 -7.68 5.84 5.13
CA ASP A 30 -6.41 6.57 5.08
C ASP A 30 -5.91 6.74 3.65
N TYR A 31 -6.02 5.69 2.83
CA TYR A 31 -5.69 5.74 1.41
C TYR A 31 -6.50 6.82 0.67
N ASP A 32 -7.83 6.79 0.79
CA ASP A 32 -8.73 7.73 0.12
C ASP A 32 -8.43 9.17 0.60
N GLY A 33 -8.17 9.36 1.90
CA GLY A 33 -7.74 10.64 2.46
C GLY A 33 -6.43 11.17 1.85
N VAL A 34 -5.43 10.30 1.70
CA VAL A 34 -4.13 10.65 1.13
C VAL A 34 -4.27 11.00 -0.35
N VAL A 35 -4.97 10.17 -1.13
CA VAL A 35 -5.18 10.40 -2.56
C VAL A 35 -5.96 11.69 -2.81
N GLU A 36 -6.98 11.99 -2.01
CA GLU A 36 -7.81 13.16 -2.25
C GLU A 36 -7.22 14.46 -1.69
N ARG A 37 -6.57 14.39 -0.52
CA ARG A 37 -6.26 15.56 0.31
C ARG A 37 -4.85 15.58 0.88
N MET A 38 -4.00 14.60 0.55
CA MET A 38 -2.66 14.42 1.11
C MET A 38 -2.66 14.38 2.65
N ARG A 39 -3.70 13.75 3.24
CA ARG A 39 -3.84 13.62 4.69
C ARG A 39 -4.38 12.26 5.06
N LEU A 40 -3.90 11.72 6.18
CA LEU A 40 -4.52 10.57 6.81
C LEU A 40 -5.96 10.89 7.23
N SER A 41 -6.77 9.87 7.48
CA SER A 41 -8.15 10.06 7.93
C SER A 41 -8.24 10.78 9.28
N THR A 42 -7.19 10.66 10.10
CA THR A 42 -6.98 11.37 11.37
C THR A 42 -6.55 12.84 11.21
N GLY A 43 -6.16 13.26 10.00
CA GLY A 43 -5.88 14.65 9.62
C GLY A 43 -4.40 15.02 9.47
N GLU A 44 -3.48 14.17 9.91
CA GLU A 44 -2.04 14.37 9.74
C GLU A 44 -1.67 14.44 8.26
N LEU A 45 -0.71 15.30 7.93
CA LEU A 45 -0.20 15.44 6.56
C LEU A 45 0.52 14.16 6.15
N TRP A 46 0.14 13.61 5.00
CA TRP A 46 0.81 12.45 4.42
C TRP A 46 0.65 12.45 2.88
N PRO A 47 1.75 12.54 2.11
CA PRO A 47 1.66 12.90 0.69
C PRO A 47 1.43 11.72 -0.26
N LEU A 48 1.82 10.49 0.10
CA LEU A 48 1.81 9.34 -0.80
C LEU A 48 1.27 8.07 -0.14
N PRO A 49 0.45 7.27 -0.84
CA PRO A 49 -0.06 6.01 -0.30
C PRO A 49 1.05 5.00 0.04
N VAL A 50 0.89 4.33 1.19
CA VAL A 50 1.72 3.19 1.61
C VAL A 50 0.80 1.99 1.79
N THR A 51 0.75 1.11 0.79
CA THR A 51 -0.27 0.06 0.66
C THR A 51 0.36 -1.30 0.38
N LEU A 52 -0.24 -2.38 0.88
CA LEU A 52 0.11 -3.74 0.48
C LEU A 52 -0.75 -4.17 -0.72
N ASP A 53 -0.15 -4.23 -1.91
CA ASP A 53 -0.83 -4.61 -3.13
C ASP A 53 -0.75 -6.12 -3.46
N THR A 54 -1.82 -6.67 -4.03
CA THR A 54 -1.90 -8.08 -4.42
C THR A 54 -2.84 -8.33 -5.61
N ASN A 55 -2.51 -9.34 -6.42
CA ASN A 55 -3.41 -9.87 -7.44
C ASN A 55 -4.29 -11.03 -6.93
N ASN A 56 -4.11 -11.45 -5.67
CA ASN A 56 -4.81 -12.58 -5.09
C ASN A 56 -5.52 -12.19 -3.79
N ALA A 57 -6.48 -11.27 -3.91
CA ALA A 57 -7.26 -10.73 -2.79
C ALA A 57 -8.01 -11.82 -2.00
N SER A 58 -8.41 -12.92 -2.64
CA SER A 58 -9.14 -14.01 -1.96
C SER A 58 -8.32 -14.75 -0.90
N LYS A 59 -7.00 -14.57 -0.87
CA LYS A 59 -6.13 -15.07 0.21
C LYS A 59 -6.26 -14.27 1.51
N PHE A 60 -6.89 -13.10 1.47
CA PHE A 60 -7.01 -12.19 2.59
C PHE A 60 -8.47 -12.13 3.04
N VAL A 61 -8.69 -12.47 4.31
CA VAL A 61 -10.02 -12.46 4.93
C VAL A 61 -9.97 -11.47 6.08
N VAL A 62 -10.86 -10.48 6.05
CA VAL A 62 -10.97 -9.47 7.11
C VAL A 62 -11.18 -10.15 8.47
N GLY A 63 -10.48 -9.67 9.48
CA GLY A 63 -10.46 -10.23 10.83
C GLY A 63 -9.44 -11.33 11.06
N THR A 64 -8.73 -11.80 10.02
CA THR A 64 -7.70 -12.84 10.15
C THR A 64 -6.29 -12.26 10.22
N CYS A 65 -5.33 -13.05 10.68
CA CYS A 65 -3.91 -12.69 10.67
C CYS A 65 -3.18 -13.42 9.55
N VAL A 66 -2.40 -12.68 8.76
CA VAL A 66 -1.55 -13.20 7.69
C VAL A 66 -0.08 -12.95 8.05
N THR A 67 0.74 -13.99 8.01
CA THR A 67 2.20 -13.84 8.16
C THR A 67 2.77 -13.22 6.88
N LEU A 68 3.52 -12.13 6.99
CA LEU A 68 4.29 -11.53 5.91
C LEU A 68 5.68 -12.17 5.87
N LEU A 69 6.13 -12.52 4.66
CA LEU A 69 7.42 -13.14 4.41
C LEU A 69 8.28 -12.19 3.57
N ASP A 70 9.57 -12.10 3.84
CA ASP A 70 10.53 -11.39 2.98
C ASP A 70 10.68 -12.06 1.60
N THR A 71 11.53 -11.49 0.75
CA THR A 71 11.80 -12.00 -0.60
C THR A 71 12.49 -13.37 -0.59
N PHE A 72 13.09 -13.79 0.53
CA PHE A 72 13.71 -15.11 0.74
C PHE A 72 12.77 -16.14 1.39
N GLY A 73 11.55 -15.73 1.79
CA GLY A 73 10.55 -16.58 2.41
C GLY A 73 10.60 -16.63 3.94
N ASN A 74 11.44 -15.82 4.60
CA ASN A 74 11.50 -15.76 6.06
C ASN A 74 10.33 -14.95 6.63
N PRO A 75 9.71 -15.37 7.75
CA PRO A 75 8.66 -14.60 8.39
C PRO A 75 9.22 -13.32 9.02
N VAL A 76 8.67 -12.16 8.64
CA VAL A 76 9.13 -10.84 9.11
C VAL A 76 8.09 -10.07 9.91
N ALA A 77 6.80 -10.30 9.66
CA ALA A 77 5.72 -9.62 10.39
C ALA A 77 4.41 -10.42 10.37
N LYS A 78 3.45 -10.02 11.19
CA LYS A 78 2.05 -10.45 11.10
C LYS A 78 1.17 -9.24 10.81
N LEU A 79 0.37 -9.34 9.75
CA LEU A 79 -0.65 -8.37 9.40
C LEU A 79 -2.00 -8.88 9.88
N LYS A 80 -2.71 -8.09 10.68
CA LYS A 80 -4.13 -8.35 10.96
C LYS A 80 -4.93 -7.65 9.87
N VAL A 81 -5.64 -8.42 9.05
CA VAL A 81 -6.38 -7.88 7.91
C VAL A 81 -7.62 -7.14 8.42
N GLU A 82 -7.68 -5.85 8.15
CA GLU A 82 -8.78 -4.94 8.47
C GLU A 82 -9.56 -4.56 7.22
N ASP A 83 -8.91 -4.51 6.05
CA ASP A 83 -9.55 -4.10 4.80
C ASP A 83 -8.94 -4.78 3.57
N VAL A 84 -9.78 -5.02 2.56
CA VAL A 84 -9.38 -5.56 1.25
C VAL A 84 -10.26 -4.90 0.18
N TRP A 85 -9.65 -4.08 -0.69
CA TRP A 85 -10.41 -3.34 -1.70
C TRP A 85 -9.66 -3.21 -3.03
N ARG A 86 -10.37 -2.79 -4.08
CA ARG A 86 -9.78 -2.45 -5.38
C ARG A 86 -9.70 -0.94 -5.55
N PRO A 87 -8.49 -0.35 -5.61
CA PRO A 87 -8.32 1.08 -5.79
C PRO A 87 -8.59 1.51 -7.23
N ASN A 88 -8.92 2.80 -7.43
CA ASN A 88 -8.87 3.41 -8.76
C ASN A 88 -7.47 3.99 -9.01
N LYS A 89 -6.58 3.15 -9.56
CA LYS A 89 -5.18 3.50 -9.86
C LYS A 89 -5.02 4.71 -10.80
N THR A 90 -6.03 5.02 -11.63
CA THR A 90 -6.00 6.22 -12.49
C THR A 90 -6.18 7.48 -11.67
N ILE A 91 -7.08 7.47 -10.69
CA ILE A 91 -7.29 8.60 -9.77
C ILE A 91 -6.03 8.80 -8.91
N GLU A 92 -5.49 7.72 -8.34
CA GLU A 92 -4.23 7.79 -7.59
C GLU A 92 -3.11 8.37 -8.43
N ALA A 93 -2.94 7.90 -9.67
CA ALA A 93 -1.88 8.38 -10.54
C ALA A 93 -1.97 9.90 -10.82
N LEU A 94 -3.18 10.38 -11.14
CA LEU A 94 -3.42 11.80 -11.38
C LEU A 94 -3.22 12.64 -10.12
N ARG A 95 -3.71 12.18 -8.97
CA ARG A 95 -3.70 12.97 -7.73
C ARG A 95 -2.35 12.97 -7.02
N CYS A 96 -1.66 11.84 -7.00
CA CYS A 96 -0.38 11.68 -6.30
C CYS A 96 0.83 12.01 -7.18
N TYR A 97 0.76 11.74 -8.50
CA TYR A 97 1.89 11.94 -9.41
C TYR A 97 1.63 13.00 -10.49
N GLY A 98 0.41 13.55 -10.58
CA GLY A 98 0.07 14.61 -11.53
C GLY A 98 0.00 14.16 -12.99
N THR A 99 0.11 12.87 -13.28
CA THR A 99 0.17 12.36 -14.66
C THR A 99 -0.30 10.91 -14.78
N LEU A 100 -0.75 10.55 -15.98
CA LEU A 100 -1.03 9.16 -16.39
C LEU A 100 0.06 8.59 -17.31
N ASN A 101 1.12 9.37 -17.58
CA ASN A 101 2.17 8.95 -18.49
C ASN A 101 3.07 7.88 -17.85
N ARG A 102 2.72 6.62 -18.08
CA ARG A 102 3.48 5.44 -17.64
C ARG A 102 4.77 5.18 -18.43
N TYR A 103 5.05 5.91 -19.51
CA TYR A 103 6.29 5.75 -20.27
C TYR A 103 7.40 6.59 -19.66
N ASP A 104 7.06 7.80 -19.19
CA ASP A 104 8.04 8.77 -18.69
C ASP A 104 8.08 8.88 -17.16
N HIS A 105 7.02 8.46 -16.45
CA HIS A 105 6.98 8.52 -14.99
C HIS A 105 7.14 7.14 -14.34
N PRO A 106 8.28 6.83 -13.67
CA PRO A 106 8.54 5.51 -13.09
C PRO A 106 7.50 5.03 -12.08
N ALA A 107 7.04 5.90 -11.17
CA ALA A 107 6.03 5.52 -10.18
C ALA A 107 4.66 5.20 -10.82
N VAL A 108 4.21 5.98 -11.80
CA VAL A 108 2.98 5.71 -12.57
C VAL A 108 3.13 4.41 -13.37
N LYS A 109 4.30 4.16 -13.98
CA LYS A 109 4.59 2.88 -14.62
C LYS A 109 4.44 1.73 -13.65
N TYR A 110 5.02 1.85 -12.46
CA TYR A 110 4.91 0.81 -11.44
C TYR A 110 3.47 0.58 -11.02
N LEU A 111 2.75 1.64 -10.66
CA LEU A 111 1.36 1.57 -10.22
C LEU A 111 0.47 0.88 -11.26
N MET A 112 0.63 1.23 -12.54
CA MET A 112 -0.26 0.77 -13.60
C MET A 112 0.11 -0.60 -14.19
N VAL A 113 1.38 -1.03 -14.07
CA VAL A 113 1.90 -2.23 -14.76
C VAL A 113 2.30 -3.33 -13.78
N TYR A 114 2.87 -2.99 -12.63
CA TYR A 114 3.47 -3.97 -11.72
C TYR A 114 2.68 -4.15 -10.42
N ALA A 115 2.10 -3.08 -9.87
CA ALA A 115 1.33 -3.17 -8.63
C ALA A 115 0.08 -4.03 -8.81
N GLY A 116 -0.25 -4.83 -7.81
CA GLY A 116 -1.44 -5.68 -7.77
C GLY A 116 -2.75 -4.88 -7.81
N ASP A 117 -3.82 -5.52 -8.24
CA ASP A 117 -5.12 -4.86 -8.48
C ASP A 117 -5.98 -4.68 -7.23
N SER A 118 -5.56 -5.22 -6.10
CA SER A 118 -6.25 -5.04 -4.81
C SER A 118 -5.27 -4.64 -3.73
N TYR A 119 -5.70 -3.79 -2.81
CA TYR A 119 -4.93 -3.36 -1.65
C TYR A 119 -5.47 -4.02 -0.38
N VAL A 120 -4.57 -4.22 0.57
CA VAL A 120 -4.82 -4.90 1.85
C VAL A 120 -4.24 -4.04 2.97
N ALA A 121 -5.00 -3.91 4.05
CA ALA A 121 -4.55 -3.40 5.34
C ALA A 121 -4.85 -4.42 6.41
#